data_AF-A0A3D1VGM4-F1
#
_entry.id   AF-A0A3D1VGM4-F1
#
_cell.length_a   1.000
_cell.length_b   1.000
_cell.length_c   1.000
_cell.angle_alpha   90.00
_cell.angle_beta   90.00
_cell.angle_gamma   90.00
#
_symmetry.space_group_name_H-M   'P 1'
#
loop_
_entity.id
_entity.type
_entity.pdbx_description
1 polymer ?
#
loop_
_entity_poly.entity_id
_entity_poly.type
_entity_poly.pdbx_seq_one_letter_code
_entity_poly.pdbx_strand_id
1 'polypeptide(L)'
;MNKKHKKIYIGTSARRQLVLCMPRQAALLNFTADGPYEAQLVGEQTELPEEQLVLSGSGWLRIYDDKELTFLVNADEIRVYADGDNICKLQLFGDAGFQNIVFM
;
A
#
# COMPACT_ATOMS: atom_id res chain seq x y z
N MET A 1 5.17 -8.25 19.18
CA MET A 1 4.08 -9.07 18.59
C MET A 1 4.56 -9.63 17.26
N ASN A 2 4.61 -10.97 17.12
CA ASN A 2 4.89 -11.64 15.86
C ASN A 2 3.76 -11.35 14.85
N LYS A 3 3.86 -10.24 14.12
CA LYS A 3 2.96 -9.92 13.00
C LYS A 3 3.33 -10.88 11.86
N LYS A 4 2.72 -12.07 11.82
CA LYS A 4 2.67 -12.88 10.58
C LYS A 4 2.28 -11.92 9.47
N HIS A 5 3.10 -11.84 8.42
CA HIS A 5 2.94 -10.98 7.26
C HIS A 5 1.54 -11.15 6.65
N LYS A 6 0.59 -10.32 7.11
CA LYS A 6 -0.77 -10.34 6.63
C LYS A 6 -0.78 -9.63 5.29
N LYS A 7 -1.00 -10.40 4.24
CA LYS A 7 -1.32 -9.85 2.93
C LYS A 7 -2.76 -9.35 2.94
N ILE A 8 -2.97 -8.19 2.35
CA ILE A 8 -4.25 -7.48 2.34
C ILE A 8 -4.56 -7.17 0.87
N TYR A 9 -5.71 -7.62 0.37
CA TYR A 9 -6.16 -7.23 -0.96
C TYR A 9 -6.35 -5.72 -1.06
N ILE A 10 -5.80 -5.10 -2.10
CA ILE A 10 -5.84 -3.64 -2.34
C ILE A 10 -6.40 -3.26 -3.71
N GLY A 11 -6.96 -4.21 -4.47
CA GLY A 11 -7.67 -3.90 -5.71
C GLY A 11 -7.19 -4.70 -6.92
N THR A 12 -7.80 -4.39 -8.07
CA THR A 12 -7.43 -4.94 -9.39
C THR A 12 -7.42 -3.82 -10.41
N SER A 13 -6.63 -3.97 -11.47
CA SER A 13 -6.65 -3.01 -12.56
C SER A 13 -6.29 -3.68 -13.87
N ALA A 14 -7.06 -3.37 -14.92
CA ALA A 14 -6.77 -3.79 -16.29
C ALA A 14 -5.52 -3.10 -16.86
N ARG A 15 -5.00 -2.07 -16.19
CA ARG A 15 -3.78 -1.35 -16.58
C ARG A 15 -2.58 -1.66 -15.70
N ARG A 16 -2.73 -2.60 -14.75
CA ARG A 16 -1.70 -2.94 -13.75
C ARG A 16 -1.25 -1.74 -12.92
N GLN A 17 -2.19 -0.87 -12.58
CA GLN A 17 -1.91 0.37 -11.86
C GLN A 17 -2.98 0.63 -10.80
N LEU A 18 -2.55 1.02 -9.61
CA LEU A 18 -3.43 1.56 -8.58
C LEU A 18 -3.04 3.01 -8.29
N VAL A 19 -4.01 3.83 -7.86
CA VAL A 19 -3.75 5.23 -7.49
C VAL A 19 -3.54 5.31 -5.99
N LEU A 20 -2.37 5.80 -5.59
CA LEU A 20 -2.04 6.14 -4.21
C LEU A 20 -2.33 7.62 -3.99
N CYS A 21 -3.08 7.94 -2.94
CA CYS A 21 -3.38 9.31 -2.57
C CYS A 21 -3.09 9.54 -1.09
N MET A 22 -2.43 10.66 -0.80
CA MET A 22 -2.08 11.15 0.54
C MET A 22 -2.49 12.64 0.64
N PRO A 23 -2.51 13.26 1.84
CA PRO A 23 -2.98 14.64 2.01
C PRO A 23 -2.37 15.71 1.07
N ARG A 24 -1.11 15.53 0.66
CA ARG A 24 -0.36 16.52 -0.12
C ARG A 24 0.15 16.03 -1.47
N GLN A 25 -0.09 14.75 -1.81
CA GLN A 25 0.51 14.13 -2.99
C GLN A 25 -0.25 12.88 -3.42
N ALA A 26 -0.07 12.52 -4.69
CA ALA A 26 -0.58 11.29 -5.25
C ALA A 26 0.47 10.68 -6.18
N ALA A 27 0.44 9.35 -6.32
CA ALA A 27 1.33 8.61 -7.20
C ALA A 27 0.62 7.39 -7.79
N LEU A 28 1.19 6.84 -8.86
CA LEU A 28 0.75 5.56 -9.42
C LEU A 28 1.62 4.43 -8.86
N LEU A 29 0.98 3.41 -8.32
CA LEU A 29 1.61 2.14 -7.98
C LEU A 29 1.50 1.22 -9.20
N ASN A 30 2.61 1.00 -9.89
CA ASN A 30 2.67 0.18 -11.10
C ASN A 30 3.05 -1.26 -10.77
N PHE A 31 2.37 -2.20 -11.41
CA PHE A 31 2.60 -3.64 -11.31
C PHE A 31 3.03 -4.20 -12.67
N THR A 32 3.72 -5.33 -12.67
CA THR A 32 4.21 -6.00 -13.88
C THR A 32 3.30 -7.15 -14.31
N ALA A 33 2.59 -7.79 -13.37
CA ALA A 33 1.63 -8.85 -13.64
C ALA A 33 0.19 -8.36 -13.51
N ASP A 34 -0.71 -9.02 -14.24
CA ASP A 34 -2.16 -8.88 -14.05
C ASP A 34 -2.62 -9.66 -12.82
N GLY A 35 -3.66 -9.17 -12.14
CA GLY A 35 -4.32 -9.95 -11.09
C GLY A 35 -4.82 -9.10 -9.92
N PRO A 36 -5.27 -9.75 -8.84
CA PRO A 36 -5.46 -9.07 -7.57
C PRO A 36 -4.12 -8.59 -7.04
N TYR A 37 -4.08 -7.33 -6.61
CA TYR A 37 -2.92 -6.73 -5.98
C TYR A 37 -3.04 -6.80 -4.47
N GLU A 38 -1.91 -6.99 -3.80
CA GLU A 38 -1.86 -7.17 -2.36
C GLU A 38 -0.87 -6.19 -1.71
N ALA A 39 -1.24 -5.66 -0.54
CA ALA A 39 -0.32 -4.98 0.35
C ALA A 39 0.15 -5.93 1.45
N GLN A 40 1.45 -5.93 1.72
CA GLN A 40 2.06 -6.60 2.86
C GLN A 40 2.50 -5.56 3.89
N LEU A 41 1.94 -5.64 5.10
CA LEU A 41 2.40 -4.81 6.23
C LEU A 41 3.76 -5.32 6.73
N VAL A 42 4.72 -4.42 6.80
CA VAL A 42 6.07 -4.68 7.33
C VAL A 42 6.30 -3.90 8.63
N GLY A 43 7.31 -4.32 9.41
CA GLY A 43 7.66 -3.64 10.65
C GLY A 43 8.41 -2.33 10.40
N GLU A 44 8.33 -1.40 11.36
CA GLU A 44 9.08 -0.13 11.32
C GLU A 44 10.60 -0.32 11.20
N GLN A 45 11.13 -1.42 11.75
CA GLN A 45 12.55 -1.74 11.73
C GLN A 45 12.96 -2.58 10.50
N THR A 46 12.03 -2.85 9.58
CA THR A 46 12.34 -3.56 8.35
C THR A 46 13.07 -2.63 7.38
N GLU A 47 14.32 -2.96 7.06
CA GLU A 47 15.07 -2.26 6.01
C GLU A 47 14.50 -2.64 4.64
N LEU A 48 14.14 -1.63 3.85
CA LEU A 48 13.62 -1.80 2.50
C LEU A 48 14.44 -0.96 1.51
N PRO A 49 14.57 -1.41 0.25
CA PRO A 49 15.35 -0.68 -0.75
C PRO A 49 14.68 0.65 -1.12
N GLU A 50 15.43 1.75 -1.05
CA GLU A 50 14.90 3.10 -1.36
C GLU A 50 14.54 3.26 -2.83
N GLU A 51 15.18 2.51 -3.74
CA GLU A 51 14.84 2.48 -5.16
C GLU A 51 13.45 1.89 -5.44
N GLN A 52 12.85 1.21 -4.47
CA GLN A 52 11.50 0.67 -4.56
C GLN A 52 10.44 1.60 -3.93
N LEU A 53 10.86 2.69 -3.28
CA LEU A 53 9.95 3.64 -2.65
C LEU A 53 9.10 4.35 -3.74
N VAL A 54 7.79 4.21 -3.64
CA VAL A 54 6.83 4.83 -4.56
C VAL A 54 6.30 6.13 -3.97
N LEU A 55 5.96 6.12 -2.68
CA LEU A 55 5.34 7.26 -2.01
C LEU A 55 5.58 7.20 -0.50
N SER A 56 5.88 8.35 0.12
CA SER A 56 5.99 8.46 1.58
C SER A 56 5.37 9.75 2.10
N GLY A 57 4.66 9.68 3.23
CA GLY A 57 4.01 10.85 3.83
C GLY A 57 3.32 10.53 5.14
N SER A 58 2.59 11.50 5.70
CA SER A 58 1.93 11.40 7.00
C SER A 58 0.41 11.56 6.91
N GLY A 59 -0.29 11.12 7.96
CA GLY A 59 -1.75 11.21 8.03
C GLY A 59 -2.39 9.99 7.41
N TRP A 60 -3.03 10.14 6.24
CA TRP A 60 -3.76 9.05 5.57
C TRP A 60 -3.11 8.61 4.26
N LEU A 61 -3.26 7.33 3.94
CA LEU A 61 -3.08 6.77 2.61
C LEU A 61 -4.38 6.12 2.16
N ARG A 62 -4.82 6.50 0.96
CA ARG A 62 -5.94 5.89 0.24
C ARG A 62 -5.41 5.21 -1.01
N ILE A 63 -5.84 3.98 -1.25
CA ILE A 63 -5.55 3.23 -2.48
C ILE A 63 -6.85 3.05 -3.25
N TYR A 64 -6.84 3.49 -4.50
CA TYR A 64 -7.97 3.34 -5.41
C TYR A 64 -7.59 2.39 -6.53
N ASP A 65 -8.54 1.54 -6.88
CA ASP A 65 -8.47 0.72 -8.08
C ASP A 65 -9.22 1.37 -9.25
N ASP A 66 -9.48 0.62 -10.33
CA ASP A 66 -10.18 1.15 -11.50
C ASP A 66 -11.60 1.66 -11.19
N LYS A 67 -12.20 1.30 -10.05
CA LYS A 67 -13.60 1.57 -9.70
C LYS A 67 -13.77 2.40 -8.44
N GLU A 68 -13.04 2.09 -7.37
CA GLU A 68 -13.36 2.62 -6.04
C GLU A 68 -12.16 2.67 -5.08
N LEU A 69 -12.42 3.22 -3.89
CA LEU A 69 -11.50 3.20 -2.77
C LEU A 69 -11.48 1.79 -2.17
N THR A 70 -10.34 1.11 -2.22
CA THR A 70 -10.21 -0.28 -1.78
C THR A 70 -9.54 -0.40 -0.41
N PHE A 71 -8.62 0.51 -0.09
CA PHE A 71 -7.84 0.45 1.14
C PHE A 71 -7.60 1.85 1.72
N LEU A 72 -7.71 1.96 3.04
CA LEU A 72 -7.43 3.17 3.81
C LEU A 72 -6.58 2.85 5.03
N VAL A 73 -5.52 3.61 5.25
CA VAL A 73 -4.71 3.52 6.46
C VAL A 73 -4.35 4.91 6.96
N ASN A 74 -4.18 5.03 8.28
CA ASN A 74 -3.60 6.20 8.94
C ASN A 74 -2.38 5.80 9.76
N ALA A 75 -1.36 6.65 9.76
CA ALA A 75 -0.18 6.56 10.61
C ALA A 75 0.55 7.91 10.69
N ASP A 76 1.50 8.03 11.62
CA ASP A 76 2.36 9.22 11.74
C ASP A 76 3.26 9.37 10.51
N GLU A 77 3.79 8.23 10.02
CA GLU A 77 4.45 8.14 8.72
C GLU A 77 4.05 6.83 8.03
N ILE A 78 3.85 6.92 6.72
CA ILE A 78 3.46 5.82 5.83
C ILE A 78 4.47 5.81 4.68
N ARG A 79 5.06 4.66 4.41
CA ARG A 79 5.89 4.42 3.21
C ARG A 79 5.33 3.27 2.41
N VAL A 80 5.24 3.48 1.10
CA VAL A 80 4.73 2.50 0.13
C VAL A 80 5.86 2.13 -0.81
N TYR A 81 6.18 0.83 -0.88
CA TYR A 81 7.21 0.29 -1.74
C TYR A 81 6.60 -0.68 -2.74
N ALA A 82 6.99 -0.60 -4.01
CA ALA A 82 6.67 -1.64 -4.99
C ALA A 82 7.53 -2.89 -4.71
N ASP A 83 6.92 -4.08 -4.66
CA ASP A 83 7.64 -5.30 -4.29
C ASP A 83 7.20 -6.47 -5.16
N GLY A 84 7.98 -6.76 -6.20
CA GLY A 84 7.67 -7.83 -7.14
C GLY A 84 6.49 -7.47 -8.06
N ASP A 85 5.78 -8.51 -8.52
CA ASP A 85 4.93 -8.36 -9.69
C ASP A 85 3.51 -7.84 -9.41
N ASN A 86 2.96 -8.18 -8.24
CA ASN A 86 1.59 -7.86 -7.84
C ASN A 86 1.45 -7.50 -6.35
N ILE A 87 2.57 -7.19 -5.67
CA ILE A 87 2.61 -6.88 -4.25
C ILE A 87 3.23 -5.50 -4.03
N CYS A 88 2.77 -4.80 -2.99
CA CYS A 88 3.49 -3.68 -2.41
C CYS A 88 3.74 -3.91 -0.92
N LYS A 89 4.80 -3.31 -0.39
CA LYS A 89 5.05 -3.27 1.05
C LYS A 89 4.58 -1.94 1.62
N LEU A 90 3.84 -2.03 2.72
CA LEU A 90 3.38 -0.87 3.49
C LEU A 90 4.11 -0.87 4.84
N GLN A 91 4.92 0.15 5.04
CA GLN A 91 5.57 0.41 6.31
C GLN A 91 4.85 1.56 7.01
N LEU A 92 4.37 1.30 8.22
CA LEU A 92 3.60 2.24 9.03
C LEU A 92 4.38 2.51 10.30
N PHE A 93 4.55 3.79 10.64
CA PHE A 93 5.27 4.23 11.83
C PHE A 93 4.32 4.92 12.81
N GLY A 94 4.53 4.68 14.10
CA GLY A 94 3.77 5.33 15.17
C GLY A 94 2.40 4.71 15.39
N ASP A 95 1.41 5.52 15.78
CA ASP A 95 0.05 5.03 16.00
C ASP A 95 -0.64 4.73 14.67
N ALA A 96 -0.73 3.44 14.32
CA ALA A 96 -1.16 2.98 13.02
C ALA A 96 -2.48 2.20 13.08
N GLY A 97 -3.44 2.61 12.25
CA GLY A 97 -4.73 1.94 12.09
C GLY A 97 -5.13 1.85 10.62
N PHE A 98 -5.57 0.67 10.17
CA PHE A 98 -6.02 0.46 8.79
C PHE A 98 -7.41 -0.14 8.71
N GLN A 99 -8.11 0.18 7.62
CA GLN A 99 -9.41 -0.35 7.24
C GLN A 99 -9.29 -0.90 5.82
N ASN A 100 -9.60 -2.19 5.64
CA ASN A 100 -9.84 -2.74 4.32
C ASN A 100 -11.32 -2.54 4.01
N ILE A 101 -11.61 -1.82 2.91
CA ILE A 101 -12.97 -1.41 2.57
C ILE A 101 -13.63 -2.47 1.69
N VAL A 102 -12.84 -3.21 0.91
CA VAL A 102 -13.32 -4.27 0.04
C VAL A 102 -12.93 -5.62 0.61
N PHE A 103 -13.93 -6.41 0.98
CA PHE A 103 -13.79 -7.82 1.32
C PHE A 103 -14.15 -8.63 0.08
N MET A 104 -13.19 -9.42 -0.45
CA MET A 104 -13.50 -10.50 -1.38
C MET A 104 -14.15 -11.67 -0.64
#